data_AF-A0A376SBZ8-F1
#
_entry.id   AF-A0A376SBZ8-F1
#
_cell.length_a   1.000
_cell.length_b   1.000
_cell.length_c   1.000
_cell.angle_alpha   90.00
_cell.angle_beta   90.00
_cell.angle_gamma   90.00
#
_symmetry.space_group_name_H-M   'P 1'
#
loop_
_entity.id
_entity.type
_entity.pdbx_description
1 polymer ?
#
loop_
_entity_poly.entity_id
_entity_poly.type
_entity_poly.pdbx_seq_one_letter_code
_entity_poly.pdbx_strand_id
1 'polypeptide(L)'
;MGQYTLGRSKDEFQALARAEDLQVSGGTAIVYAGTLANASVSGATGSLSLMTPRDNVTPVKLEGAVRITDSATLTLGNGVDTTLADLTAASRGSVWLNSNNSCAGTSNCEYRVNSLLLNDGDVYLSAQTAAPATTNGIYNTLTTSELSGSGNFYLHTNVAGSRGDQLVVHNNATGNFKIFVQDTGVSPQSDEAMTLVNTGGGDASFTLGNTGGFVDLGTYEYVLKATATATGT
;
A
#
# COMPACT_ATOMS: atom_id res chain seq x y z
N MET A 1 -6.32 -21.61 -15.38
CA MET A 1 -5.26 -20.94 -14.60
C MET A 1 -5.08 -21.72 -13.31
N GLY A 2 -3.83 -21.92 -12.85
CA GLY A 2 -3.55 -22.66 -11.62
C GLY A 2 -3.80 -21.82 -10.37
N GLN A 3 -4.17 -22.47 -9.28
CA GLN A 3 -4.30 -21.86 -7.95
C GLN A 3 -3.31 -22.53 -6.99
N TYR A 4 -2.53 -21.73 -6.28
CA TYR A 4 -1.68 -22.15 -5.18
C TYR A 4 -2.24 -21.63 -3.86
N THR A 5 -2.16 -22.43 -2.80
CA THR A 5 -2.62 -22.05 -1.47
C THR A 5 -1.57 -22.43 -0.43
N LEU A 6 -1.20 -21.48 0.43
CA LEU A 6 -0.33 -21.71 1.58
C LEU A 6 -1.12 -21.57 2.89
N GLY A 7 -0.79 -22.42 3.86
CA GLY A 7 -1.26 -22.25 5.23
C GLY A 7 -2.70 -22.68 5.50
N ARG A 8 -3.36 -23.38 4.56
CA ARG A 8 -4.72 -23.88 4.73
C ARG A 8 -4.84 -25.35 4.36
N SER A 9 -5.35 -26.16 5.28
CA SER A 9 -5.69 -27.56 5.06
C SER A 9 -7.14 -27.78 5.50
N LYS A 10 -8.05 -28.02 4.55
CA LYS A 10 -9.51 -28.05 4.80
C LYS A 10 -9.98 -26.79 5.56
N ASP A 11 -10.31 -26.97 6.84
CA ASP A 11 -10.83 -25.93 7.74
C ASP A 11 -9.78 -25.43 8.75
N GLU A 12 -8.54 -25.92 8.67
CA GLU A 12 -7.46 -25.58 9.61
C GLU A 12 -6.42 -24.65 8.97
N PHE A 13 -5.97 -23.69 9.78
CA PHE A 13 -4.88 -22.78 9.46
C PHE A 13 -3.56 -23.32 10.01
N GLN A 14 -2.55 -23.40 9.16
CA GLN A 14 -1.25 -23.99 9.48
C GLN A 14 -0.25 -22.88 9.79
N ALA A 15 -0.18 -22.47 11.06
CA ALA A 15 0.67 -21.36 11.51
C ALA A 15 2.17 -21.51 11.17
N LEU A 16 2.64 -22.76 11.08
CA LEU A 16 4.03 -23.10 10.77
C LEU A 16 4.28 -23.42 9.29
N ALA A 17 3.25 -23.26 8.43
CA ALA A 17 3.43 -23.48 7.00
C ALA A 17 4.50 -22.52 6.46
N ARG A 18 5.36 -23.04 5.60
CA ARG A 18 6.41 -22.25 4.95
C ARG A 18 6.48 -22.61 3.48
N ALA A 19 6.64 -21.60 2.64
CA ALA A 19 7.00 -21.74 1.26
C ALA A 19 8.07 -20.72 0.91
N GLU A 20 8.87 -21.04 -0.10
CA GLU A 20 9.91 -20.15 -0.59
C GLU A 20 9.99 -20.15 -2.11
N ASP A 21 10.51 -19.04 -2.65
CA ASP A 21 10.79 -18.84 -4.08
C ASP A 21 9.57 -19.10 -4.98
N LEU A 22 8.38 -18.71 -4.50
CA LEU A 22 7.13 -18.92 -5.22
C LEU A 22 7.12 -18.10 -6.51
N GLN A 23 6.82 -18.75 -7.63
CA GLN A 23 6.65 -18.09 -8.93
C GLN A 23 5.21 -18.25 -9.41
N VAL A 24 4.55 -17.12 -9.66
CA VAL A 24 3.19 -17.05 -10.18
C VAL A 24 3.22 -16.31 -11.52
N SER A 25 2.89 -17.02 -12.61
CA SER A 25 2.80 -16.44 -13.96
C SER A 25 1.37 -16.62 -14.49
N GLY A 26 0.59 -15.55 -14.47
CA GLY A 26 -0.81 -15.55 -14.93
C GLY A 26 -1.77 -16.42 -14.12
N GLY A 27 -1.37 -16.87 -12.92
CA GLY A 27 -2.18 -17.67 -11.99
C GLY A 27 -2.46 -16.95 -10.68
N THR A 28 -3.00 -17.66 -9.69
CA THR A 28 -3.34 -17.09 -8.39
C THR A 28 -2.67 -17.85 -7.26
N ALA A 29 -2.10 -17.12 -6.30
CA ALA A 29 -1.59 -17.64 -5.04
C ALA A 29 -2.29 -16.96 -3.86
N ILE A 30 -2.69 -17.73 -2.86
CA ILE A 30 -3.32 -17.21 -1.64
C ILE A 30 -2.60 -17.74 -0.41
N VAL A 31 -2.18 -16.85 0.48
CA VAL A 31 -1.57 -17.20 1.76
C VAL A 31 -2.58 -16.95 2.88
N TYR A 32 -2.98 -18.02 3.55
CA TYR A 32 -3.94 -17.98 4.66
C TYR A 32 -3.26 -17.97 6.04
N ALA A 33 -2.08 -18.58 6.15
CA ALA A 33 -1.25 -18.62 7.36
C ALA A 33 0.19 -19.02 6.99
N GLY A 34 1.11 -18.82 7.93
CA GLY A 34 2.50 -19.19 7.78
C GLY A 34 3.37 -18.09 7.17
N THR A 35 4.51 -18.49 6.61
CA THR A 35 5.53 -17.59 6.06
C THR A 35 5.79 -17.90 4.59
N LEU A 36 5.68 -16.89 3.74
CA LEU A 36 6.16 -16.94 2.36
C LEU A 36 7.45 -16.13 2.26
N ALA A 37 8.56 -16.78 1.89
CA ALA A 37 9.86 -16.16 1.75
C ALA A 37 10.27 -16.09 0.27
N ASN A 38 10.53 -14.90 -0.26
CA ASN A 38 10.77 -14.64 -1.67
C ASN A 38 9.60 -15.06 -2.59
N ALA A 39 9.15 -14.13 -3.44
CA ALA A 39 8.11 -14.42 -4.40
C ALA A 39 8.25 -13.58 -5.67
N SER A 40 7.78 -14.13 -6.78
CA SER A 40 7.58 -13.37 -8.01
C SER A 40 6.18 -13.63 -8.53
N VAL A 41 5.46 -12.55 -8.84
CA VAL A 41 4.16 -12.58 -9.48
C VAL A 41 4.24 -11.76 -10.76
N SER A 42 3.78 -12.33 -11.87
CA SER A 42 3.91 -11.77 -13.21
C SER A 42 2.70 -12.08 -14.09
N GLY A 43 2.53 -11.27 -15.13
CA GLY A 43 1.44 -11.34 -16.09
C GLY A 43 0.16 -10.68 -15.58
N ALA A 44 -0.63 -10.13 -16.50
CA ALA A 44 -1.80 -9.29 -16.17
C ALA A 44 -2.91 -9.99 -15.35
N THR A 45 -2.88 -11.32 -15.25
CA THR A 45 -3.79 -12.12 -14.41
C THR A 45 -3.09 -12.77 -13.21
N GLY A 46 -1.79 -12.54 -13.06
CA GLY A 46 -0.98 -13.00 -11.94
C GLY A 46 -1.40 -12.29 -10.66
N SER A 47 -1.72 -13.05 -9.62
CA SER A 47 -2.15 -12.49 -8.34
C SER A 47 -1.56 -13.27 -7.16
N LEU A 48 -1.03 -12.54 -6.18
CA LEU A 48 -0.64 -13.04 -4.87
C LEU A 48 -1.43 -12.28 -3.80
N SER A 49 -2.24 -13.00 -3.02
CA SER A 49 -3.06 -12.42 -1.95
C SER A 49 -2.63 -12.96 -0.60
N LEU A 50 -2.25 -12.07 0.31
CA LEU A 50 -1.96 -12.39 1.70
C LEU A 50 -3.17 -12.00 2.53
N MET A 51 -3.83 -12.99 3.11
CA MET A 51 -5.06 -12.77 3.87
C MET A 51 -4.75 -12.09 5.20
N THR A 52 -5.69 -11.27 5.68
CA THR A 52 -5.68 -10.80 7.08
C THR A 52 -5.54 -12.02 8.01
N PRO A 53 -4.53 -12.04 8.91
CA PRO A 53 -4.40 -13.11 9.90
C PRO A 53 -5.69 -13.25 10.71
N ARG A 54 -6.08 -14.49 10.97
CA ARG A 54 -7.33 -14.78 11.70
C ARG A 54 -7.23 -14.40 13.18
N ASP A 55 -6.04 -14.56 13.75
CA ASP A 55 -5.72 -14.32 15.14
C ASP A 55 -4.21 -14.11 15.32
N ASN A 56 -3.77 -13.81 16.54
CA ASN A 56 -2.37 -13.50 16.84
C ASN A 56 -1.44 -14.73 16.90
N VAL A 57 -1.97 -15.95 16.72
CA VAL A 57 -1.18 -17.20 16.75
C VAL A 57 -1.07 -17.88 15.38
N THR A 58 -1.87 -17.46 14.40
CA THR A 58 -1.82 -17.89 13.00
C THR A 58 -1.34 -16.74 12.11
N PRO A 59 -0.05 -16.38 12.17
CA PRO A 59 0.45 -15.23 11.43
C PRO A 59 0.38 -15.48 9.92
N VAL A 60 0.31 -14.40 9.15
CA VAL A 60 0.59 -14.38 7.72
C VAL A 60 1.79 -13.48 7.52
N LYS A 61 2.90 -14.05 7.02
CA LYS A 61 4.17 -13.33 6.86
C LYS A 61 4.66 -13.37 5.42
N LEU A 62 5.22 -12.26 4.99
CA LEU A 62 5.98 -12.13 3.75
C LEU A 62 7.36 -11.59 4.07
N GLU A 63 8.39 -12.30 3.64
CA GLU A 63 9.79 -11.92 3.89
C GLU A 63 10.65 -12.08 2.64
N GLY A 64 11.78 -11.38 2.62
CA GLY A 64 12.74 -11.45 1.53
C GLY A 64 12.28 -10.68 0.28
N ALA A 65 12.84 -11.06 -0.87
CA ALA A 65 12.66 -10.31 -2.11
C ALA A 65 11.35 -10.67 -2.81
N VAL A 66 10.48 -9.68 -3.02
CA VAL A 66 9.18 -9.88 -3.67
C VAL A 66 9.07 -9.01 -4.92
N ARG A 67 8.83 -9.63 -6.07
CA ARG A 67 8.71 -8.95 -7.37
C ARG A 67 7.29 -9.05 -7.92
N ILE A 68 6.71 -7.91 -8.25
CA ILE A 68 5.39 -7.77 -8.85
C ILE A 68 5.59 -7.10 -10.21
N THR A 69 5.32 -7.83 -11.30
CA THR A 69 5.69 -7.41 -12.65
C THR A 69 4.58 -7.62 -13.67
N ASP A 70 4.68 -6.95 -14.82
CA ASP A 70 3.81 -7.18 -15.98
C ASP A 70 2.32 -7.11 -15.66
N SER A 71 1.91 -6.05 -14.95
CA SER A 71 0.53 -5.82 -14.50
C SER A 71 -0.03 -6.86 -13.53
N ALA A 72 0.82 -7.66 -12.89
CA ALA A 72 0.42 -8.54 -11.79
C ALA A 72 0.07 -7.76 -10.51
N THR A 73 -0.63 -8.44 -9.60
CA THR A 73 -1.15 -7.84 -8.37
C THR A 73 -0.64 -8.56 -7.13
N LEU A 74 -0.16 -7.79 -6.15
CA LEU A 74 0.00 -8.20 -4.76
C LEU A 74 -1.07 -7.52 -3.91
N THR A 75 -1.84 -8.29 -3.14
CA THR A 75 -2.81 -7.76 -2.18
C THR A 75 -2.39 -8.12 -0.75
N LEU A 76 -2.24 -7.12 0.10
CA LEU A 76 -1.89 -7.27 1.52
C LEU A 76 -3.13 -7.01 2.38
N GLY A 77 -3.61 -8.04 3.06
CA GLY A 77 -4.61 -7.86 4.13
C GLY A 77 -4.01 -7.15 5.33
N ASN A 78 -4.83 -6.41 6.08
CA ASN A 78 -4.36 -5.78 7.32
C ASN A 78 -3.83 -6.82 8.32
N GLY A 79 -2.77 -6.48 9.04
CA GLY A 79 -2.14 -7.36 10.04
C GLY A 79 -1.11 -8.36 9.48
N VAL A 80 -0.95 -8.45 8.16
CA VAL A 80 0.14 -9.23 7.54
C VAL A 80 1.50 -8.65 7.95
N ASP A 81 2.41 -9.50 8.44
CA ASP A 81 3.78 -9.10 8.76
C ASP A 81 4.62 -9.07 7.48
N THR A 82 4.93 -7.86 7.03
CA THR A 82 5.70 -7.56 5.81
C THR A 82 6.98 -6.80 6.14
N THR A 83 7.34 -6.70 7.43
CA THR A 83 8.46 -5.88 7.93
C THR A 83 9.82 -6.29 7.39
N LEU A 84 9.97 -7.52 6.90
CA LEU A 84 11.19 -8.07 6.29
C LEU A 84 11.07 -8.25 4.77
N ALA A 85 10.02 -7.69 4.14
CA ALA A 85 9.81 -7.80 2.70
C ALA A 85 10.45 -6.61 1.95
N ASP A 86 11.27 -6.93 0.97
CA ASP A 86 11.80 -5.98 -0.01
C ASP A 86 10.94 -6.06 -1.27
N LEU A 87 10.06 -5.07 -1.46
CA LEU A 87 9.11 -5.06 -2.56
C LEU A 87 9.67 -4.35 -3.78
N THR A 88 9.56 -4.98 -4.94
CA THR A 88 9.76 -4.36 -6.25
C THR A 88 8.47 -4.46 -7.07
N ALA A 89 7.87 -3.32 -7.40
CA ALA A 89 6.76 -3.26 -8.35
C ALA A 89 7.25 -2.61 -9.65
N ALA A 90 7.18 -3.34 -10.76
CA ALA A 90 7.69 -2.89 -12.04
C ALA A 90 6.75 -3.23 -13.20
N SER A 91 6.88 -2.55 -14.34
CA SER A 91 6.08 -2.84 -15.55
C SER A 91 4.57 -2.87 -15.26
N ARG A 92 4.08 -1.84 -14.55
CA ARG A 92 2.71 -1.69 -14.04
C ARG A 92 2.26 -2.75 -13.03
N GLY A 93 3.20 -3.46 -12.41
CA GLY A 93 2.90 -4.30 -11.25
C GLY A 93 2.30 -3.46 -10.11
N SER A 94 1.31 -4.00 -9.41
CA SER A 94 0.53 -3.25 -8.44
C SER A 94 0.54 -3.88 -7.04
N VAL A 95 0.69 -3.05 -6.01
CA VAL A 95 0.53 -3.43 -4.61
C VAL A 95 -0.74 -2.79 -4.06
N TRP A 96 -1.61 -3.58 -3.43
CA TRP A 96 -2.88 -3.13 -2.89
C TRP A 96 -2.94 -3.38 -1.39
N LEU A 97 -3.26 -2.35 -0.61
CA LEU A 97 -3.56 -2.49 0.81
C LEU A 97 -5.06 -2.75 0.96
N ASN A 98 -5.39 -3.86 1.61
CA ASN A 98 -6.77 -4.35 1.74
C ASN A 98 -7.16 -4.39 3.23
N SER A 99 -7.46 -3.20 3.74
CA SER A 99 -7.96 -3.02 5.11
C SER A 99 -9.42 -3.42 5.22
N ASN A 100 -9.80 -3.99 6.36
CA ASN A 100 -11.19 -4.28 6.70
C ASN A 100 -11.63 -3.55 7.98
N ASN A 101 -12.88 -3.77 8.40
CA ASN A 101 -13.49 -3.11 9.56
C ASN A 101 -12.77 -3.31 10.90
N SER A 102 -11.82 -4.24 11.02
CA SER A 102 -10.96 -4.32 12.21
C SER A 102 -10.05 -3.09 12.38
N CYS A 103 -9.83 -2.33 11.31
CA CYS A 103 -9.10 -1.07 11.31
C CYS A 103 -10.02 0.16 11.42
N ALA A 104 -11.32 -0.01 11.66
CA ALA A 104 -12.22 1.11 11.89
C ALA A 104 -11.85 1.86 13.16
N GLY A 105 -11.76 3.19 13.07
CA GLY A 105 -11.40 4.02 14.21
C GLY A 105 -10.87 5.39 13.79
N THR A 106 -10.23 6.06 14.74
CA THR A 106 -9.60 7.37 14.56
C THR A 106 -8.19 7.27 13.98
N SER A 107 -7.52 6.13 14.15
CA SER A 107 -6.19 5.86 13.59
C SER A 107 -6.28 5.19 12.23
N ASN A 108 -5.20 5.30 11.46
CA ASN A 108 -5.05 4.58 10.21
C ASN A 108 -4.71 3.10 10.47
N CYS A 109 -5.04 2.24 9.52
CA CYS A 109 -4.57 0.86 9.47
C CYS A 109 -3.09 0.87 9.04
N GLU A 110 -2.23 0.21 9.79
CA GLU A 110 -0.78 0.26 9.55
C GLU A 110 -0.30 -0.90 8.67
N TYR A 111 0.47 -0.57 7.65
CA TYR A 111 1.19 -1.51 6.78
C TYR A 111 2.67 -1.15 6.76
N ARG A 112 3.54 -2.16 6.70
CA ARG A 112 5.00 -1.96 6.78
C ARG A 112 5.73 -2.84 5.78
N VAL A 113 6.66 -2.28 5.04
CA VAL A 113 7.62 -3.04 4.22
C VAL A 113 9.04 -2.63 4.57
N ASN A 114 10.02 -3.47 4.31
CA ASN A 114 11.41 -3.11 4.59
C ASN A 114 11.89 -2.03 3.61
N SER A 115 11.76 -2.31 2.31
CA SER A 115 12.10 -1.39 1.24
C SER A 115 11.09 -1.47 0.10
N LEU A 116 10.94 -0.36 -0.62
CA LEU A 116 10.06 -0.26 -1.77
C LEU A 116 10.81 0.33 -2.97
N LEU A 117 10.92 -0.46 -4.03
CA LEU A 117 11.43 -0.04 -5.33
C LEU A 117 10.28 -0.03 -6.34
N LEU A 118 10.01 1.13 -6.93
CA LEU A 118 9.06 1.24 -8.03
C LEU A 118 9.80 1.47 -9.35
N ASN A 119 9.43 0.74 -10.39
CA ASN A 119 9.93 0.95 -11.74
C ASN A 119 8.77 0.89 -12.73
N ASP A 120 8.02 1.98 -12.81
CA ASP A 120 6.69 2.04 -13.43
C ASP A 120 5.69 1.15 -12.68
N GLY A 121 5.74 1.16 -11.35
CA GLY A 121 4.84 0.38 -10.48
C GLY A 121 3.79 1.26 -9.79
N ASP A 122 2.72 0.62 -9.34
CA ASP A 122 1.57 1.27 -8.69
C ASP A 122 1.35 0.76 -7.27
N VAL A 123 1.05 1.66 -6.34
CA VAL A 123 0.70 1.31 -4.96
C VAL A 123 -0.63 1.97 -4.58
N TYR A 124 -1.61 1.14 -4.28
CA TYR A 124 -2.95 1.55 -3.88
C TYR A 124 -3.06 1.45 -2.36
N LEU A 125 -3.02 2.60 -1.68
CA LEU A 125 -3.12 2.64 -0.22
C LEU A 125 -4.54 2.36 0.24
N SER A 126 -5.55 2.60 -0.57
CA SER A 126 -6.92 2.20 -0.29
C SER A 126 -7.53 1.47 -1.49
N ALA A 127 -8.29 0.42 -1.19
CA ALA A 127 -9.09 -0.29 -2.17
C ALA A 127 -10.34 0.55 -2.47
N GLN A 128 -10.32 1.34 -3.55
CA GLN A 128 -11.55 1.95 -4.06
C GLN A 128 -11.85 1.47 -5.48
N THR A 129 -12.14 0.18 -5.59
CA THR A 129 -13.11 -0.30 -6.58
C THR A 129 -14.46 -0.44 -5.88
N ALA A 130 -15.26 0.63 -5.86
CA ALA A 130 -16.69 0.61 -5.56
C ALA A 130 -17.15 -0.14 -4.27
N ALA A 131 -16.48 0.07 -3.13
CA ALA A 131 -16.95 -0.48 -1.85
C ALA A 131 -18.18 0.29 -1.31
N PRO A 132 -19.11 -0.37 -0.59
CA PRO A 132 -20.27 0.28 0.05
C PRO A 132 -19.84 1.38 1.03
N ALA A 133 -20.73 2.33 1.31
CA ALA A 133 -20.54 3.49 2.21
C ALA A 133 -20.03 3.17 3.64
N THR A 134 -19.83 1.91 4.01
CA THR A 134 -19.33 1.45 5.30
C THR A 134 -17.80 1.48 5.44
N THR A 135 -17.03 1.66 4.36
CA THR A 135 -15.55 1.85 4.42
C THR A 135 -15.12 3.31 4.31
N ASN A 136 -16.06 4.27 4.22
CA ASN A 136 -15.84 5.73 4.08
C ASN A 136 -15.09 6.42 5.26
N GLY A 137 -14.41 5.66 6.11
CA GLY A 137 -13.64 6.17 7.23
C GLY A 137 -12.45 5.31 7.63
N ILE A 138 -12.09 4.31 6.81
CA ILE A 138 -10.87 3.52 6.99
C ILE A 138 -9.82 4.10 6.05
N TYR A 139 -8.69 4.48 6.63
CA TYR A 139 -7.54 5.01 5.93
C TYR A 139 -6.31 4.22 6.34
N ASN A 140 -5.29 4.21 5.50
CA ASN A 140 -4.14 3.35 5.63
C ASN A 140 -2.85 4.16 5.65
N THR A 141 -1.92 3.75 6.52
CA THR A 141 -0.54 4.23 6.51
C THR A 141 0.34 3.13 5.94
N LEU A 142 1.07 3.42 4.86
CA LEU A 142 2.18 2.58 4.40
C LEU A 142 3.49 3.14 4.92
N THR A 143 4.20 2.37 5.72
CA THR A 143 5.55 2.71 6.18
C THR A 143 6.59 1.85 5.45
N THR A 144 7.65 2.47 4.94
CA THR A 144 8.85 1.80 4.40
C THR A 144 10.11 2.42 5.00
N SER A 145 11.20 1.66 5.10
CA SER A 145 12.48 2.26 5.51
C SER A 145 13.03 3.13 4.40
N GLU A 146 13.05 2.61 3.18
CA GLU A 146 13.59 3.28 1.98
C GLU A 146 12.56 3.24 0.85
N LEU A 147 12.57 4.28 0.02
CA LEU A 147 11.79 4.37 -1.22
C LEU A 147 12.69 4.78 -2.37
N SER A 148 12.63 4.08 -3.50
CA SER A 148 13.43 4.40 -4.68
C SER A 148 12.70 4.19 -6.01
N GLY A 149 13.16 4.91 -7.04
CA GLY A 149 12.76 4.70 -8.43
C GLY A 149 11.66 5.64 -8.93
N SER A 150 10.68 5.12 -9.65
CA SER A 150 9.56 5.90 -10.18
C SER A 150 8.28 5.10 -10.27
N GLY A 151 7.17 5.68 -9.85
CA GLY A 151 5.87 5.03 -9.85
C GLY A 151 4.76 5.92 -9.30
N ASN A 152 3.60 5.33 -9.08
CA ASN A 152 2.40 6.03 -8.66
C ASN A 152 1.89 5.51 -7.31
N PHE A 153 1.41 6.43 -6.48
CA PHE A 153 0.66 6.12 -5.27
C PHE A 153 -0.75 6.65 -5.40
N TYR A 154 -1.73 5.85 -4.98
CA TYR A 154 -3.15 6.19 -5.00
C TYR A 154 -3.67 6.25 -3.57
N LEU A 155 -4.13 7.42 -3.17
CA LEU A 155 -4.55 7.76 -1.80
C LEU A 155 -6.01 8.20 -1.80
N HIS A 156 -6.70 7.88 -0.71
CA HIS A 156 -8.02 8.40 -0.38
C HIS A 156 -7.94 9.35 0.81
N THR A 157 -8.67 10.47 0.74
CA THR A 157 -8.68 11.49 1.79
C THR A 157 -10.09 11.97 2.14
N ASN A 158 -10.21 12.47 3.36
CA ASN A 158 -11.26 13.37 3.82
C ASN A 158 -10.55 14.55 4.49
N VAL A 159 -10.15 15.52 3.66
CA VAL A 159 -9.43 16.72 4.12
C VAL A 159 -10.29 17.52 5.12
N ALA A 160 -11.61 17.60 4.90
CA ALA A 160 -12.51 18.29 5.83
C ALA A 160 -12.55 17.66 7.23
N GLY A 161 -12.28 16.36 7.33
CA GLY A 161 -12.17 15.63 8.60
C GLY A 161 -10.73 15.44 9.09
N SER A 162 -9.73 16.04 8.43
CA SER A 162 -8.30 15.84 8.70
C SER A 162 -7.89 14.35 8.73
N ARG A 163 -8.45 13.56 7.81
CA ARG A 163 -8.20 12.11 7.69
C ARG A 163 -7.80 11.75 6.27
N GLY A 164 -6.99 10.71 6.12
CA GLY A 164 -6.60 10.22 4.80
C GLY A 164 -5.46 9.22 4.86
N ASP A 165 -5.22 8.58 3.74
CA ASP A 165 -4.10 7.66 3.55
C ASP A 165 -2.77 8.42 3.64
N GLN A 166 -1.73 7.74 4.12
CA GLN A 166 -0.40 8.33 4.30
C GLN A 166 0.72 7.38 3.87
N LEU A 167 1.74 7.95 3.21
CA LEU A 167 3.01 7.29 2.94
C LEU A 167 4.07 7.84 3.89
N VAL A 168 4.75 6.95 4.60
CA VAL A 168 5.86 7.30 5.49
C VAL A 168 7.11 6.56 5.05
N VAL A 169 8.18 7.30 4.75
CA VAL A 169 9.52 6.79 4.46
C VAL A 169 10.41 7.18 5.63
N HIS A 170 10.87 6.22 6.43
CA HIS A 170 11.63 6.52 7.66
C HIS A 170 13.00 7.13 7.38
N ASN A 171 13.70 6.65 6.35
CA ASN A 171 15.01 7.12 5.96
C ASN A 171 14.90 7.92 4.65
N ASN A 172 15.59 7.50 3.59
CA ASN A 172 15.67 8.25 2.35
C ASN A 172 14.59 7.82 1.34
N ALA A 173 14.02 8.82 0.68
CA ALA A 173 13.27 8.63 -0.55
C ALA A 173 14.08 9.23 -1.71
N THR A 174 14.24 8.47 -2.79
CA THR A 174 14.95 8.92 -4.01
C THR A 174 14.14 8.63 -5.27
N GLY A 175 14.15 9.54 -6.24
CA GLY A 175 13.44 9.35 -7.51
C GLY A 175 12.18 10.19 -7.69
N ASN A 176 11.25 9.76 -8.55
CA ASN A 176 10.14 10.60 -9.01
C ASN A 176 8.80 9.86 -8.92
N PHE A 177 7.88 10.39 -8.11
CA PHE A 177 6.60 9.75 -7.84
C PHE A 177 5.42 10.67 -8.13
N LYS A 178 4.33 10.07 -8.60
CA LYS A 178 3.03 10.75 -8.68
C LYS A 178 2.12 10.29 -7.56
N ILE A 179 1.43 11.23 -6.95
CA ILE A 179 0.38 11.00 -5.97
C ILE A 179 -0.95 11.29 -6.64
N PHE A 180 -1.81 10.30 -6.71
CA PHE A 180 -3.20 10.44 -7.13
C PHE A 180 -4.08 10.44 -5.88
N VAL A 181 -4.89 11.48 -5.72
CA VAL A 181 -5.74 11.64 -4.55
C VAL A 181 -7.20 11.62 -4.96
N GLN A 182 -7.99 10.79 -4.31
CA GLN A 182 -9.45 10.86 -4.33
C GLN A 182 -9.93 11.36 -2.97
N ASP A 183 -10.50 12.56 -2.91
CA ASP A 183 -11.13 13.07 -1.70
C ASP A 183 -12.63 12.73 -1.66
N THR A 184 -13.22 12.73 -0.46
CA THR A 184 -14.67 12.71 -0.23
C THR A 184 -15.46 13.82 -0.94
N GLY A 185 -14.82 14.95 -1.27
CA GLY A 185 -15.44 16.12 -1.89
C GLY A 185 -16.17 17.04 -0.90
N VAL A 186 -16.05 16.79 0.41
CA VAL A 186 -16.60 17.67 1.45
C VAL A 186 -15.66 18.87 1.61
N SER A 187 -16.20 20.08 1.47
CA SER A 187 -15.41 21.31 1.62
C SER A 187 -14.83 21.43 3.04
N PRO A 188 -13.51 21.58 3.20
CA PRO A 188 -12.91 21.84 4.50
C PRO A 188 -13.37 23.19 5.07
N GLN A 189 -13.41 23.27 6.41
CA GLN A 189 -13.80 24.48 7.13
C GLN A 189 -12.61 25.34 7.57
N SER A 190 -11.38 24.84 7.36
CA SER A 190 -10.12 25.52 7.62
C SER A 190 -9.17 25.33 6.43
N ASP A 191 -8.12 26.15 6.38
CA ASP A 191 -7.01 26.06 5.44
C ASP A 191 -5.87 25.14 5.94
N GLU A 192 -6.16 24.31 6.93
CA GLU A 192 -5.16 23.41 7.52
C GLU A 192 -4.67 22.39 6.48
N ALA A 193 -3.36 22.28 6.36
CA ALA A 193 -2.74 21.38 5.40
C ALA A 193 -2.75 19.93 5.91
N MET A 194 -3.17 18.99 5.06
CA MET A 194 -3.03 17.57 5.32
C MET A 194 -1.69 17.04 4.79
N THR A 195 -0.96 16.30 5.61
CA THR A 195 0.27 15.60 5.18
C THR A 195 -0.08 14.26 4.55
N LEU A 196 0.27 14.07 3.28
CA LEU A 196 0.09 12.81 2.54
C LEU A 196 1.35 11.94 2.51
N VAL A 197 2.52 12.59 2.46
CA VAL A 197 3.82 11.93 2.38
C VAL A 197 4.75 12.55 3.42
N ASN A 198 5.41 11.70 4.20
CA ASN A 198 6.48 12.09 5.11
C ASN A 198 7.73 11.28 4.79
N THR A 199 8.88 11.94 4.64
CA THR A 199 10.17 11.31 4.34
C THR A 199 11.22 11.76 5.33
N GLY A 200 12.03 10.84 5.86
CA GLY A 200 13.16 11.17 6.74
C GLY A 200 14.30 11.93 6.05
N GLY A 201 14.37 11.87 4.72
CA GLY A 201 15.32 12.59 3.89
C GLY A 201 15.30 12.13 2.43
N GLY A 202 16.34 12.50 1.69
CA GLY A 202 16.52 12.15 0.28
C GLY A 202 16.09 13.26 -0.69
N ASP A 203 16.14 12.94 -1.98
CA ASP A 203 15.93 13.86 -3.10
C ASP A 203 14.69 13.52 -3.94
N ALA A 204 13.80 12.68 -3.40
CA ALA A 204 12.57 12.32 -4.09
C ALA A 204 11.69 13.53 -4.42
N SER A 205 11.13 13.52 -5.63
CA SER A 205 10.08 14.43 -6.06
C SER A 205 8.72 13.76 -6.00
N PHE A 206 7.75 14.44 -5.40
CA PHE A 206 6.34 14.04 -5.39
C PHE A 206 5.51 15.12 -6.08
N THR A 207 4.68 14.71 -7.04
CA THR A 207 3.78 15.59 -7.79
C THR A 207 2.37 15.04 -7.81
N LEU A 208 1.35 15.89 -7.96
CA LEU A 208 0.00 15.38 -8.20
C LEU A 208 -0.12 14.79 -9.60
N GLY A 209 -0.63 13.56 -9.67
CA GLY A 209 -0.99 12.89 -10.91
C GLY A 209 -2.40 13.23 -11.40
N ASN A 210 -3.24 13.82 -10.54
CA ASN A 210 -4.61 14.21 -10.87
C ASN A 210 -4.67 15.12 -12.11
N THR A 211 -5.73 15.00 -12.90
CA THR A 211 -5.99 15.86 -14.06
C THR A 211 -5.95 17.33 -13.64
N GLY A 212 -5.15 18.15 -14.33
CA GLY A 212 -4.99 19.57 -14.01
C GLY A 212 -4.02 19.86 -12.86
N GLY A 213 -3.50 18.84 -12.16
CA GLY A 213 -2.51 19.01 -11.09
C GLY A 213 -3.10 19.49 -9.76
N PHE A 214 -4.40 19.29 -9.55
CA PHE A 214 -5.11 19.64 -8.30
C PHE A 214 -6.08 18.53 -7.88
N VAL A 215 -6.52 18.59 -6.62
CA VAL A 215 -7.55 17.73 -6.04
C VAL A 215 -8.79 18.58 -5.81
N ASP A 216 -9.93 18.13 -6.33
CA ASP A 216 -11.23 18.75 -6.09
C ASP A 216 -11.73 18.38 -4.70
N LEU A 217 -11.91 19.38 -3.84
CA LEU A 217 -12.47 19.27 -2.48
C LEU A 217 -13.83 19.99 -2.38
N GLY A 218 -14.62 20.00 -3.44
CA GLY A 218 -15.91 20.68 -3.51
C GLY A 218 -15.77 22.14 -3.92
N THR A 219 -15.76 23.07 -2.96
CA THR A 219 -15.62 24.51 -3.28
C THR A 219 -14.16 24.93 -3.47
N TYR A 220 -13.21 24.08 -3.08
CA TYR A 220 -11.79 24.38 -3.10
C TYR A 220 -11.02 23.38 -3.99
N GLU A 221 -9.95 23.87 -4.59
CA GLU A 221 -8.95 23.05 -5.27
C GLU A 221 -7.66 23.05 -4.45
N TYR A 222 -7.09 21.88 -4.21
CA TYR A 222 -5.86 21.73 -3.44
C TYR A 222 -4.70 21.27 -4.33
N VAL A 223 -3.52 21.82 -4.07
CA VAL A 223 -2.26 21.45 -4.74
C VAL A 223 -1.31 20.81 -3.74
N LEU A 224 -0.44 19.92 -4.21
CA LEU A 224 0.61 19.34 -3.37
C LEU A 224 1.75 20.35 -3.19
N LYS A 225 2.14 20.58 -1.94
CA LYS A 225 3.26 21.47 -1.58
C LYS A 225 4.26 20.71 -0.72
N ALA A 226 5.52 20.72 -1.13
CA ALA A 226 6.61 20.24 -0.29
C ALA A 226 6.96 21.30 0.76
N THR A 227 7.03 20.89 2.01
CA THR A 227 7.53 21.71 3.12
C THR A 227 8.77 21.03 3.69
N ALA A 228 9.91 21.71 3.70
CA ALA A 228 11.07 21.24 4.45
C ALA A 228 10.77 21.45 5.93
N THR A 229 10.83 20.40 6.75
CA THR A 229 10.82 20.60 8.20
C THR A 229 12.13 21.28 8.57
N ALA A 230 12.07 22.53 9.04
CA ALA A 230 13.25 23.20 9.55
C ALA A 230 13.83 22.35 10.69
N THR A 231 15.05 21.83 10.51
CA THR A 231 15.84 21.30 11.62
C THR A 231 16.00 22.43 12.63
N GLY A 232 15.35 22.30 13.78
CA GLY A 232 15.56 23.20 14.90
C GLY A 232 17.05 23.29 15.21
N THR A 233 17.53 24.53 15.26
CA THR A 233 18.87 24.92 15.71
C THR A 233 19.17 24.46 17.13
#